data_AF-A0A839QX18-F1
#
_entry.id   AF-A0A839QX18-F1
#
_cell.length_a   1.000
_cell.length_b   1.000
_cell.length_c   1.000
_cell.angle_alpha   90.00
_cell.angle_beta   90.00
_cell.angle_gamma   90.00
#
_symmetry.space_group_name_H-M   'P 1'
#
loop_
_entity.id
_entity.type
_entity.pdbx_description
1 polymer ?
#
loop_
_entity_poly.entity_id
_entity_poly.type
_entity_poly.pdbx_seq_one_letter_code
_entity_poly.pdbx_strand_id
1 'polypeptide(L)'
;MTSAAEHVDILLIGSGSGNSFPGPEFANRTIAFVDRGVSPRRVFGGTCLNVGCIPTKMFVHTADVASAPEEAPKLGVDLPDSAVDFPAVRDRVFGRIDAISCGGQEYRADHEDNENLTLVRGTARFTGPKAVTVDLNDGGQRAFTADTVIIGAGSRPMIPDVPGLRDLDPLTSDTIMRIEQLPESIAVLGTGVIALEFAHILRSFGVEVHLIARSDLVLRSYDCDIAERITEVSRERCTLHTNTSITAARREADGSVHLTLDEDGESTQLQVGDILVATGRVPNSDLLDARAGGLGVDENGVITVDAFQRVLDPQGRVLEGVWSFGDVSSPVQLKHVANHQQRTMRHNILHPDDLRRADEMPVPAAVFTHPQIATVGMTEQQARDWSERSGREIRVAVQKFSDIAYGWAMENEGDFLKLIVDAASTEVLGAHIIGPQAPTLIQQFIQAMSLGITARDMARHQYWIHPAMPELVENALLQTFSEDD
;
A
#
# COMPACT_ATOMS: atom_id res chain seq x y z
N MET A 1 17.80 -15.04 -35.41
CA MET A 1 16.62 -15.79 -35.90
C MET A 1 15.57 -15.64 -34.83
N THR A 2 14.52 -14.84 -35.08
CA THR A 2 13.38 -14.71 -34.16
C THR A 2 12.66 -16.06 -34.11
N SER A 3 12.55 -16.66 -32.93
CA SER A 3 11.75 -17.88 -32.75
C SER A 3 10.30 -17.56 -33.13
N ALA A 4 9.62 -18.50 -33.80
CA ALA A 4 8.18 -18.37 -34.04
C ALA A 4 7.44 -18.16 -32.70
N ALA A 5 6.44 -17.28 -32.69
CA ALA A 5 5.67 -17.00 -31.48
C ALA A 5 4.81 -18.21 -31.11
N GLU A 6 4.88 -18.63 -29.84
CA GLU A 6 4.05 -19.68 -29.26
C GLU A 6 2.65 -19.12 -28.98
N HIS A 7 1.60 -19.87 -29.27
CA HIS A 7 0.22 -19.46 -28.99
C HIS A 7 -0.32 -20.19 -27.77
N VAL A 8 -0.95 -19.47 -26.85
CA VAL A 8 -1.58 -20.00 -25.63
C VAL A 8 -2.98 -19.42 -25.44
N ASP A 9 -3.86 -20.10 -24.71
CA ASP A 9 -5.20 -19.57 -24.43
C ASP A 9 -5.14 -18.36 -23.49
N ILE A 10 -4.25 -18.40 -22.49
CA ILE A 10 -4.10 -17.35 -21.47
C ILE A 10 -2.62 -16.97 -21.29
N LEU A 11 -2.32 -15.69 -21.44
CA LEU A 11 -1.05 -15.10 -21.02
C LEU A 11 -1.28 -14.31 -19.72
N LEU A 12 -0.68 -14.77 -18.62
CA LEU A 12 -0.74 -14.12 -17.32
C LEU A 12 0.61 -13.47 -17.01
N ILE A 13 0.62 -12.17 -16.71
CA ILE A 13 1.84 -11.40 -16.44
C ILE A 13 1.82 -10.90 -14.98
N GLY A 14 2.75 -11.40 -14.16
CA GLY A 14 3.00 -10.95 -12.79
C GLY A 14 2.38 -11.83 -11.69
N SER A 15 3.21 -12.29 -10.78
CA SER A 15 2.89 -13.26 -9.72
C SER A 15 2.42 -12.67 -8.39
N GLY A 16 2.06 -11.39 -8.34
CA GLY A 16 1.47 -10.77 -7.15
C GLY A 16 0.09 -11.36 -6.81
N SER A 17 -0.97 -10.55 -6.85
CA SER A 17 -2.34 -11.11 -6.76
C SER A 17 -2.68 -12.04 -7.93
N GLY A 18 -1.94 -11.95 -9.04
CA GLY A 18 -2.09 -12.83 -10.20
C GLY A 18 -1.81 -14.30 -9.91
N ASN A 19 -1.02 -14.62 -8.87
CA ASN A 19 -0.75 -16.02 -8.52
C ASN A 19 -2.01 -16.79 -8.07
N SER A 20 -3.13 -16.11 -7.76
CA SER A 20 -4.41 -16.74 -7.46
C SER A 20 -5.35 -16.86 -8.66
N PHE A 21 -4.90 -16.48 -9.86
CA PHE A 21 -5.69 -16.58 -11.08
C PHE A 21 -5.86 -18.03 -11.59
N PRO A 22 -4.78 -18.84 -11.75
CA PRO A 22 -4.92 -20.21 -12.22
C PRO A 22 -5.74 -21.05 -11.24
N GLY A 23 -6.53 -21.97 -11.76
CA GLY A 23 -7.37 -22.88 -10.98
C GLY A 23 -8.12 -23.88 -11.86
N PRO A 24 -8.89 -24.80 -11.26
CA PRO A 24 -9.56 -25.90 -11.97
C PRO A 24 -10.46 -25.46 -13.12
N GLU A 25 -11.08 -24.29 -13.03
CA GLU A 25 -11.96 -23.73 -14.07
C GLU A 25 -11.22 -23.39 -15.38
N PHE A 26 -9.89 -23.29 -15.33
CA PHE A 26 -9.02 -23.05 -16.48
C PHE A 26 -8.19 -24.27 -16.88
N ALA A 27 -8.41 -25.45 -16.28
CA ALA A 27 -7.59 -26.65 -16.53
C ALA A 27 -7.53 -27.07 -18.02
N ASN A 28 -8.59 -26.78 -18.78
CA ASN A 28 -8.67 -27.07 -20.22
C ASN A 28 -8.05 -25.98 -21.11
N ARG A 29 -7.36 -24.98 -20.53
CA ARG A 29 -6.75 -23.86 -21.24
C ARG A 29 -5.25 -23.82 -20.97
N THR A 30 -4.45 -23.70 -22.01
CA THR A 30 -3.00 -23.50 -21.91
C THR A 30 -2.67 -22.11 -21.34
N ILE A 31 -1.80 -22.07 -20.34
CA ILE A 31 -1.42 -20.83 -19.65
C ILE A 31 0.08 -20.60 -19.76
N ALA A 32 0.50 -19.47 -20.33
CA ALA A 32 1.85 -18.95 -20.12
C ALA A 32 1.83 -17.96 -18.95
N PHE A 33 2.48 -18.29 -17.85
CA PHE A 33 2.58 -17.43 -16.68
C PHE A 33 3.96 -16.77 -16.66
N VAL A 34 4.02 -15.50 -17.08
CA VAL A 34 5.26 -14.72 -17.10
C VAL A 34 5.44 -13.99 -15.78
N ASP A 35 6.59 -14.20 -15.12
CA ASP A 35 6.98 -13.46 -13.93
C ASP A 35 8.44 -13.01 -14.02
N ARG A 36 8.68 -11.70 -13.84
CA ARG A 36 10.04 -11.14 -13.85
C ARG A 36 10.74 -11.26 -12.51
N GLY A 37 9.99 -11.55 -11.45
CA GLY A 37 10.38 -11.42 -10.06
C GLY A 37 10.37 -9.97 -9.55
N VAL A 38 10.41 -9.79 -8.24
CA VAL A 38 10.55 -8.48 -7.61
C VAL A 38 12.01 -8.13 -7.43
N SER A 39 12.39 -6.92 -7.83
CA SER A 39 13.75 -6.40 -7.67
C SER A 39 14.16 -6.31 -6.19
N PRO A 40 15.47 -6.29 -5.89
CA PRO A 40 16.58 -6.55 -6.82
C PRO A 40 16.81 -8.06 -7.05
N ARG A 41 16.28 -8.93 -6.18
CA ARG A 41 16.58 -10.38 -6.15
C ARG A 41 15.78 -11.23 -7.14
N ARG A 42 14.83 -10.63 -7.88
CA ARG A 42 13.92 -11.31 -8.82
C ARG A 42 13.13 -12.46 -8.19
N VAL A 43 12.64 -12.25 -6.97
CA VAL A 43 11.85 -13.24 -6.21
C VAL A 43 10.40 -13.31 -6.67
N PHE A 44 9.83 -14.52 -6.69
CA PHE A 44 8.45 -14.80 -7.10
C PHE A 44 7.42 -14.44 -6.02
N GLY A 45 6.18 -14.13 -6.41
CA GLY A 45 5.06 -13.84 -5.48
C GLY A 45 4.71 -12.35 -5.33
N GLY A 46 5.38 -11.48 -6.09
CA GLY A 46 5.10 -10.04 -6.13
C GLY A 46 5.50 -9.26 -4.87
N THR A 47 5.29 -7.94 -4.91
CA THR A 47 5.83 -6.98 -3.93
C THR A 47 5.36 -7.25 -2.50
N CYS A 48 4.06 -7.44 -2.30
CA CYS A 48 3.47 -7.49 -0.96
C CYS A 48 4.01 -8.63 -0.08
N LEU A 49 4.29 -9.80 -0.68
CA LEU A 49 4.89 -10.93 0.02
C LEU A 49 6.37 -10.68 0.35
N ASN A 50 7.12 -10.17 -0.62
CA ASN A 50 8.57 -10.24 -0.59
C ASN A 50 9.26 -9.00 -0.01
N VAL A 51 8.72 -7.82 -0.29
CA VAL A 51 9.36 -6.53 0.01
C VAL A 51 8.36 -5.42 0.35
N GLY A 52 7.14 -5.78 0.70
CA GLY A 52 6.06 -4.84 0.99
C GLY A 52 5.31 -5.21 2.24
N CYS A 53 3.98 -5.33 2.13
CA CYS A 53 3.09 -5.42 3.27
C CYS A 53 3.49 -6.46 4.33
N ILE A 54 3.73 -7.72 3.92
CA ILE A 54 3.98 -8.80 4.88
C ILE A 54 5.25 -8.56 5.71
N PRO A 55 6.45 -8.38 5.12
CA PRO A 55 7.65 -8.14 5.91
C PRO A 55 7.52 -6.84 6.71
N THR A 56 7.03 -5.74 6.12
CA THR A 56 6.88 -4.46 6.85
C THR A 56 6.02 -4.63 8.10
N LYS A 57 4.91 -5.38 8.04
CA LYS A 57 4.02 -5.57 9.20
C LYS A 57 4.66 -6.46 10.28
N MET A 58 5.54 -7.39 9.89
CA MET A 58 6.35 -8.15 10.86
C MET A 58 7.41 -7.29 11.55
N PHE A 59 8.00 -6.33 10.83
CA PHE A 59 8.91 -5.33 11.39
C PHE A 59 8.19 -4.34 12.31
N VAL A 60 7.06 -3.76 11.87
CA VAL A 60 6.23 -2.86 12.69
C VAL A 60 5.85 -3.53 14.00
N HIS A 61 5.38 -4.78 13.99
CA HIS A 61 5.01 -5.44 15.24
C HIS A 61 6.20 -5.57 16.20
N THR A 62 7.40 -5.77 15.67
CA THR A 62 8.62 -5.79 16.49
C THR A 62 8.94 -4.38 17.01
N ALA A 63 8.74 -3.35 16.19
CA ALA A 63 8.92 -1.95 16.58
C ALA A 63 7.95 -1.53 17.70
N ASP A 64 6.66 -1.91 17.61
CA ASP A 64 5.67 -1.65 18.66
C ASP A 64 6.07 -2.28 20.00
N VAL A 65 6.65 -3.48 19.98
CA VAL A 65 7.19 -4.13 21.19
C VAL A 65 8.44 -3.41 21.69
N ALA A 66 9.33 -2.99 20.79
CA ALA A 66 10.55 -2.26 21.14
C ALA A 66 10.29 -0.85 21.71
N SER A 67 9.16 -0.22 21.36
CA SER A 67 8.71 1.04 21.95
C SER A 67 8.15 0.89 23.37
N ALA A 68 7.93 -0.32 23.88
CA ALA A 68 7.30 -0.52 25.18
C ALA A 68 8.00 0.19 26.35
N PRO A 69 9.35 0.27 26.44
CA PRO A 69 10.02 1.01 27.51
C PRO A 69 9.76 2.52 27.47
N GLU A 70 9.54 3.12 26.30
CA GLU A 70 9.20 4.54 26.15
C GLU A 70 7.75 4.81 26.60
N GLU A 71 6.85 3.86 26.36
CA GLU A 71 5.41 4.01 26.62
C GLU A 71 5.01 3.57 28.04
N ALA A 72 5.74 2.65 28.68
CA ALA A 72 5.39 2.09 29.98
C ALA A 72 5.38 3.11 31.15
N PRO A 73 6.27 4.13 31.21
CA PRO A 73 6.31 5.09 32.31
C PRO A 73 5.02 5.86 32.54
N LYS A 74 4.22 6.14 31.50
CA LYS A 74 2.92 6.82 31.65
C LYS A 74 1.92 6.00 32.46
N LEU A 75 2.09 4.68 32.50
CA LEU A 75 1.29 3.75 33.30
C LEU A 75 1.93 3.46 34.68
N GLY A 76 3.02 4.15 35.03
CA GLY A 76 3.77 3.90 36.26
C GLY A 76 4.58 2.60 36.25
N VAL A 77 4.91 2.06 35.08
CA VAL A 77 5.75 0.87 34.91
C VAL A 77 7.11 1.27 34.37
N ASP A 78 8.17 0.85 35.06
CA ASP A 78 9.55 1.04 34.62
C ASP A 78 10.05 -0.23 33.92
N LEU A 79 10.48 -0.10 32.67
CA LEU A 79 11.04 -1.19 31.87
C LEU A 79 12.46 -0.79 31.43
N PRO A 80 13.44 -1.70 31.48
CA PRO A 80 14.77 -1.41 30.99
C PRO A 80 14.76 -1.18 29.47
N ASP A 81 15.67 -0.32 28.99
CA ASP A 81 15.90 -0.10 27.56
C ASP A 81 16.17 -1.43 26.85
N SER A 82 15.51 -1.63 25.71
CA SER A 82 15.66 -2.85 24.91
C SER A 82 16.58 -2.59 23.71
N ALA A 83 17.63 -3.38 23.57
CA ALA A 83 18.45 -3.41 22.36
C ALA A 83 17.83 -4.40 21.36
N VAL A 84 17.45 -3.91 20.18
CA VAL A 84 16.89 -4.76 19.12
C VAL A 84 18.02 -5.44 18.36
N ASP A 85 18.04 -6.77 18.38
CA ASP A 85 18.89 -7.58 17.49
C ASP A 85 18.30 -7.57 16.07
N PHE A 86 18.64 -6.54 15.30
CA PHE A 86 18.14 -6.36 13.94
C PHE A 86 18.45 -7.55 13.01
N PRO A 87 19.68 -8.13 12.99
CA PRO A 87 19.94 -9.36 12.25
C PRO A 87 18.98 -10.50 12.59
N ALA A 88 18.71 -10.76 13.88
CA ALA A 88 17.76 -11.80 14.27
C ALA A 88 16.32 -11.49 13.83
N VAL A 89 15.90 -10.22 13.87
CA VAL A 89 14.58 -9.79 13.35
C VAL A 89 14.49 -10.04 11.84
N ARG A 90 15.48 -9.58 11.07
CA ARG A 90 15.58 -9.77 9.62
C ARG A 90 15.54 -11.26 9.26
N ASP A 91 16.36 -12.07 9.91
CA ASP A 91 16.52 -13.49 9.56
C ASP A 91 15.25 -14.29 9.92
N ARG A 92 14.55 -13.95 11.01
CA ARG A 92 13.23 -14.50 11.34
C ARG A 92 12.18 -14.16 10.29
N VAL A 93 12.16 -12.91 9.81
CA VAL A 93 11.19 -12.44 8.81
C VAL A 93 11.44 -13.14 7.47
N PHE A 94 12.67 -13.08 6.97
CA PHE A 94 12.98 -13.57 5.63
C PHE A 94 13.21 -15.08 5.57
N GLY A 95 13.61 -15.74 6.66
CA GLY A 95 13.61 -17.20 6.73
C GLY A 95 12.22 -17.81 6.48
N ARG A 96 11.14 -17.11 6.88
CA ARG A 96 9.76 -17.51 6.58
C ARG A 96 9.33 -17.10 5.17
N ILE A 97 9.54 -15.83 4.79
CA ILE A 97 9.05 -15.29 3.51
C ILE A 97 9.73 -15.97 2.32
N ASP A 98 11.04 -16.19 2.40
CA ASP A 98 11.80 -16.78 1.28
C ASP A 98 11.38 -18.22 1.03
N ALA A 99 11.09 -18.99 2.09
CA ALA A 99 10.53 -20.34 1.97
C ALA A 99 9.14 -20.35 1.32
N ILE A 100 8.26 -19.41 1.67
CA ILE A 100 6.92 -19.29 1.07
C ILE A 100 7.01 -18.88 -0.40
N SER A 101 7.87 -17.92 -0.73
CA SER A 101 8.10 -17.49 -2.12
C SER A 101 8.64 -18.63 -2.98
N CYS A 102 9.66 -19.34 -2.48
CA CYS A 102 10.27 -20.49 -3.18
C CYS A 102 9.25 -21.61 -3.39
N GLY A 103 8.54 -22.03 -2.34
CA GLY A 103 7.55 -23.09 -2.43
C GLY A 103 6.37 -22.71 -3.35
N GLY A 104 5.97 -21.43 -3.36
CA GLY A 104 4.95 -20.93 -4.29
C GLY A 104 5.42 -20.96 -5.76
N GLN A 105 6.70 -20.71 -6.01
CA GLN A 105 7.29 -20.81 -7.33
C GLN A 105 7.41 -22.27 -7.80
N GLU A 106 7.91 -23.16 -6.94
CA GLU A 106 8.00 -24.61 -7.19
C GLU A 106 6.63 -25.21 -7.47
N TYR A 107 5.62 -24.85 -6.67
CA TYR A 107 4.24 -25.28 -6.91
C TYR A 107 3.77 -24.92 -8.32
N ARG A 108 4.00 -23.67 -8.77
CA ARG A 108 3.59 -23.23 -10.11
C ARG A 108 4.44 -23.79 -11.24
N ALA A 109 5.67 -24.20 -10.97
CA ALA A 109 6.56 -24.74 -12.00
C ALA A 109 6.35 -26.24 -12.20
N ASP A 110 6.17 -27.00 -11.10
CA ASP A 110 6.44 -28.44 -11.10
C ASP A 110 5.28 -29.30 -10.55
N HIS A 111 4.25 -28.71 -9.93
CA HIS A 111 3.13 -29.47 -9.35
C HIS A 111 2.11 -29.93 -10.41
N GLU A 112 1.55 -31.13 -10.26
CA GLU A 112 0.60 -31.76 -11.20
C GLU A 112 -0.68 -30.93 -11.43
N ASP A 113 -1.15 -30.19 -10.42
CA ASP A 113 -2.25 -29.23 -10.54
C ASP A 113 -2.00 -28.09 -11.56
N ASN A 114 -0.78 -27.98 -12.10
CA ASN A 114 -0.37 -26.96 -13.07
C ASN A 114 0.07 -27.57 -14.42
N GLU A 115 -0.35 -28.81 -14.76
CA GLU A 115 -0.02 -29.47 -16.04
C GLU A 115 -0.27 -28.60 -17.29
N ASN A 116 -1.30 -27.75 -17.27
CA ASN A 116 -1.65 -26.84 -18.36
C ASN A 116 -0.94 -25.47 -18.31
N LEU A 117 -0.06 -25.24 -17.33
CA LEU A 117 0.61 -23.97 -17.07
C LEU A 117 2.12 -24.07 -17.26
N THR A 118 2.68 -23.16 -18.04
CA THR A 118 4.13 -22.97 -18.17
C THR A 118 4.56 -21.69 -17.47
N LEU A 119 5.36 -21.82 -16.40
CA LEU A 119 5.98 -20.68 -15.73
C LEU A 119 7.20 -20.19 -16.53
N VAL A 120 7.16 -18.93 -16.95
CA VAL A 120 8.21 -18.26 -17.73
C VAL A 120 8.83 -17.16 -16.89
N ARG A 121 10.11 -17.33 -16.54
CA ARG A 121 10.85 -16.38 -15.71
C ARG A 121 11.50 -15.32 -16.58
N GLY A 122 10.92 -14.13 -16.63
CA GLY A 122 11.41 -13.08 -17.51
C GLY A 122 10.54 -11.83 -17.55
N THR A 123 11.01 -10.84 -18.32
CA THR A 123 10.30 -9.56 -18.48
C THR A 123 9.54 -9.56 -19.79
N ALA A 124 8.21 -9.53 -19.73
CA ALA A 124 7.35 -9.38 -20.90
C ALA A 124 7.38 -7.94 -21.43
N ARG A 125 7.40 -7.78 -22.75
CA ARG A 125 7.20 -6.51 -23.46
C ARG A 125 6.22 -6.71 -24.60
N PHE A 126 5.20 -5.86 -24.66
CA PHE A 126 4.15 -5.95 -25.67
C PHE A 126 4.67 -5.59 -27.06
N THR A 127 4.37 -6.46 -28.03
CA THR A 127 4.57 -6.22 -29.47
C THR A 127 3.24 -6.02 -30.20
N GLY A 128 2.13 -6.10 -29.47
CA GLY A 128 0.76 -5.83 -29.89
C GLY A 128 -0.22 -6.18 -28.75
N PRO A 129 -1.52 -5.88 -28.85
CA PRO A 129 -2.45 -5.99 -27.72
C PRO A 129 -2.53 -7.38 -27.09
N LYS A 130 -2.29 -8.41 -27.89
CA LYS A 130 -2.33 -9.83 -27.50
C LYS A 130 -1.03 -10.59 -27.81
N ALA A 131 0.08 -9.86 -27.92
CA ALA A 131 1.37 -10.43 -28.29
C ALA A 131 2.49 -9.81 -27.47
N VAL A 132 3.39 -10.65 -26.95
CA VAL A 132 4.55 -10.20 -26.16
C VAL A 132 5.83 -10.91 -26.60
N THR A 133 6.95 -10.24 -26.39
CA THR A 133 8.27 -10.89 -26.26
C THR A 133 8.63 -10.96 -24.78
N VAL A 134 9.32 -12.00 -24.36
CA VAL A 134 9.77 -12.20 -22.98
C VAL A 134 11.26 -12.39 -22.98
N ASP A 135 11.98 -11.44 -22.41
CA ASP A 135 13.41 -11.60 -22.14
C ASP A 135 13.57 -12.45 -20.88
N LEU A 136 14.16 -13.63 -21.04
CA LEU A 136 14.28 -14.59 -19.95
C LEU A 136 15.37 -14.17 -18.96
N ASN A 137 15.15 -14.47 -17.68
CA ASN A 137 16.10 -14.14 -16.61
C ASN A 137 17.43 -14.90 -16.75
N ASP A 138 17.42 -16.10 -17.34
CA ASP A 138 18.59 -16.93 -17.65
C ASP A 138 19.18 -16.66 -19.05
N GLY A 139 18.63 -15.67 -19.76
CA GLY A 139 19.09 -15.25 -21.08
C GLY A 139 18.26 -15.84 -22.23
N GLY A 140 18.34 -15.18 -23.38
CA GLY A 140 17.50 -15.50 -24.54
C GLY A 140 16.12 -14.84 -24.46
N GLN A 141 15.29 -15.18 -25.44
CA GLN A 141 13.98 -14.56 -25.62
C GLN A 141 12.97 -15.61 -26.09
N ARG A 142 11.74 -15.50 -25.60
CA ARG A 142 10.56 -16.21 -26.11
C ARG A 142 9.54 -15.21 -26.62
N ALA A 143 8.65 -15.63 -27.50
CA ALA A 143 7.55 -14.80 -28.00
C ALA A 143 6.24 -15.55 -27.82
N PHE A 144 5.19 -14.85 -27.38
CA PHE A 144 3.87 -15.41 -27.14
C PHE A 144 2.78 -14.59 -27.81
N THR A 145 1.74 -15.27 -28.25
CA THR A 145 0.42 -14.69 -28.56
C THR A 145 -0.63 -15.38 -27.71
N ALA A 146 -1.74 -14.70 -27.38
CA ALA A 146 -2.79 -15.33 -26.59
C ALA A 146 -4.20 -14.85 -26.93
N ASP A 147 -5.21 -15.67 -26.64
CA ASP A 147 -6.62 -15.26 -26.75
C ASP A 147 -7.01 -14.29 -25.63
N THR A 148 -6.54 -14.57 -24.41
CA THR A 148 -6.74 -13.74 -23.21
C THR A 148 -5.40 -13.30 -22.63
N VAL A 149 -5.22 -12.01 -22.40
CA VAL A 149 -4.05 -11.45 -21.72
C VAL A 149 -4.47 -10.83 -20.39
N ILE A 150 -3.74 -11.13 -19.33
CA ILE A 150 -4.01 -10.68 -17.98
C ILE A 150 -2.75 -10.01 -17.42
N ILE A 151 -2.90 -8.74 -17.03
CA ILE A 151 -1.78 -7.89 -16.63
C ILE A 151 -1.89 -7.57 -15.13
N GLY A 152 -1.02 -8.18 -14.34
CA GLY A 152 -0.87 -7.97 -12.90
C GLY A 152 0.56 -7.58 -12.52
N ALA A 153 1.21 -6.76 -13.35
CA ALA A 153 2.65 -6.48 -13.26
C ALA A 153 3.05 -5.53 -12.11
N GLY A 154 2.08 -4.97 -11.38
CA GLY A 154 2.31 -4.15 -10.19
C GLY A 154 3.08 -2.85 -10.45
N SER A 155 3.77 -2.38 -9.42
CA SER A 155 4.53 -1.12 -9.40
C SER A 155 5.92 -1.32 -8.79
N ARG A 156 6.78 -0.30 -8.84
CA ARG A 156 8.12 -0.27 -8.22
C ARG A 156 8.39 1.07 -7.53
N PRO A 157 9.35 1.17 -6.58
CA PRO A 157 9.72 2.45 -5.98
C PRO A 157 10.12 3.49 -7.02
N MET A 158 9.69 4.74 -6.80
CA MET A 158 10.09 5.89 -7.62
C MET A 158 11.25 6.60 -6.91
N ILE A 159 12.38 6.73 -7.61
CA ILE A 159 13.51 7.56 -7.17
C ILE A 159 13.39 8.92 -7.87
N PRO A 160 13.28 10.05 -7.15
CA PRO A 160 13.20 11.38 -7.73
C PRO A 160 14.44 11.73 -8.56
N ASP A 161 14.26 12.63 -9.51
CA ASP A 161 15.37 13.19 -10.29
C ASP A 161 16.06 14.31 -9.48
N VAL A 162 16.94 13.91 -8.57
CA VAL A 162 17.76 14.79 -7.75
C VAL A 162 19.23 14.51 -8.09
N PRO A 163 20.05 15.54 -8.40
CA PRO A 163 21.47 15.36 -8.69
C PRO A 163 22.20 14.51 -7.64
N GLY A 164 22.88 13.46 -8.11
CA GLY A 164 23.65 12.52 -7.30
C GLY A 164 22.83 11.51 -6.49
N LEU A 165 21.51 11.66 -6.34
CA LEU A 165 20.68 10.75 -5.53
C LEU A 165 20.68 9.32 -6.06
N ARG A 166 20.56 9.13 -7.38
CA ARG A 166 20.58 7.80 -8.00
C ARG A 166 21.96 7.13 -7.88
N ASP A 167 23.03 7.93 -7.90
CA ASP A 167 24.40 7.44 -7.82
C ASP A 167 24.74 6.89 -6.42
N LEU A 168 23.93 7.22 -5.40
CA LEU A 168 24.06 6.68 -4.05
C LEU A 168 23.61 5.23 -3.91
N ASP A 169 22.87 4.70 -4.89
CA ASP A 169 22.05 3.48 -4.77
C ASP A 169 21.18 3.52 -3.49
N PRO A 170 20.24 4.48 -3.38
CA PRO A 170 19.56 4.75 -2.14
C PRO A 170 18.71 3.55 -1.72
N LEU A 171 18.56 3.36 -0.40
CA LEU A 171 17.63 2.38 0.11
C LEU A 171 16.21 2.74 -0.32
N THR A 172 15.41 1.72 -0.60
CA THR A 172 13.98 1.87 -0.91
C THR A 172 13.20 0.85 -0.07
N SER A 173 11.86 0.89 -0.14
CA SER A 173 11.04 -0.18 0.41
C SER A 173 11.47 -1.59 -0.06
N ASP A 174 12.04 -1.70 -1.26
CA ASP A 174 12.49 -2.99 -1.81
C ASP A 174 13.77 -3.53 -1.12
N THR A 175 14.59 -2.66 -0.50
CA THR A 175 15.95 -3.00 -0.04
C THR A 175 16.18 -2.81 1.47
N ILE A 176 15.56 -1.80 2.10
CA ILE A 176 15.81 -1.39 3.50
C ILE A 176 15.68 -2.53 4.51
N MET A 177 14.70 -3.43 4.34
CA MET A 177 14.45 -4.51 5.29
C MET A 177 15.53 -5.60 5.29
N ARG A 178 16.38 -5.65 4.27
CA ARG A 178 17.39 -6.69 4.08
C ARG A 178 18.83 -6.19 4.22
N ILE A 179 19.04 -4.98 4.73
CA ILE A 179 20.38 -4.47 5.01
C ILE A 179 21.08 -5.34 6.06
N GLU A 180 22.42 -5.28 6.08
CA GLU A 180 23.20 -6.11 6.99
C GLU A 180 23.13 -5.62 8.43
N GLN A 181 23.21 -4.30 8.61
CA GLN A 181 23.19 -3.59 9.88
C GLN A 181 22.41 -2.29 9.71
N LEU A 182 21.82 -1.80 10.81
CA LEU A 182 21.18 -0.49 10.84
C LEU A 182 22.26 0.61 10.83
N PRO A 183 22.05 1.72 10.10
CA PRO A 183 22.92 2.90 10.23
C PRO A 183 22.66 3.60 11.57
N GLU A 184 23.62 4.41 12.03
CA GLU A 184 23.41 5.26 13.21
C GLU A 184 22.32 6.31 12.97
N SER A 185 22.29 6.91 11.77
CA SER A 185 21.28 7.87 11.34
C SER A 185 20.86 7.66 9.89
N ILE A 186 19.62 8.03 9.56
CA ILE A 186 19.05 7.87 8.22
C ILE A 186 18.15 9.04 7.85
N ALA A 187 18.25 9.51 6.60
CA ALA A 187 17.28 10.42 6.02
C ALA A 187 16.17 9.63 5.31
N VAL A 188 14.91 9.90 5.67
CA VAL A 188 13.73 9.33 5.01
C VAL A 188 13.12 10.40 4.12
N LEU A 189 13.23 10.22 2.80
CA LEU A 189 12.65 11.11 1.81
C LEU A 189 11.23 10.67 1.45
N GLY A 190 10.24 11.47 1.86
CA GLY A 190 8.82 11.24 1.59
C GLY A 190 7.97 11.29 2.86
N THR A 191 6.66 11.53 2.69
CA THR A 191 5.71 11.70 3.81
C THR A 191 4.47 10.82 3.68
N GLY A 192 4.56 9.81 2.82
CA GLY A 192 3.49 8.82 2.61
C GLY A 192 3.56 7.65 3.59
N VAL A 193 2.62 6.72 3.44
CA VAL A 193 2.47 5.51 4.27
C VAL A 193 3.80 4.76 4.48
N ILE A 194 4.53 4.48 3.40
CA ILE A 194 5.80 3.74 3.46
C ILE A 194 6.84 4.49 4.30
N ALA A 195 6.96 5.82 4.10
CA ALA A 195 7.94 6.63 4.81
C ALA A 195 7.68 6.62 6.32
N LEU A 196 6.43 6.82 6.73
CA LEU A 196 6.08 6.88 8.15
C LEU A 196 6.15 5.52 8.85
N GLU A 197 5.77 4.43 8.18
CA GLU A 197 5.95 3.08 8.73
C GLU A 197 7.44 2.78 8.97
N PHE A 198 8.31 3.13 8.02
CA PHE A 198 9.76 2.93 8.20
C PHE A 198 10.37 3.90 9.21
N ALA A 199 9.89 5.16 9.30
CA ALA A 199 10.32 6.08 10.34
C ALA A 199 10.03 5.49 11.74
N HIS A 200 8.82 4.95 11.95
CA HIS A 200 8.46 4.25 13.19
C HIS A 200 9.37 3.03 13.44
N ILE A 201 9.55 2.16 12.45
CA ILE A 201 10.40 0.96 12.58
C ILE A 201 11.83 1.32 12.98
N LEU A 202 12.45 2.24 12.24
CA LEU A 202 13.86 2.58 12.41
C LEU A 202 14.09 3.33 13.73
N ARG A 203 13.21 4.28 14.07
CA ARG A 203 13.29 5.00 15.34
C ARG A 203 13.16 4.08 16.55
N SER A 204 12.23 3.12 16.48
CA SER A 204 12.01 2.13 17.54
C SER A 204 13.17 1.13 17.68
N PHE A 205 13.99 0.99 16.64
CA PHE A 205 15.21 0.18 16.68
C PHE A 205 16.45 0.99 17.06
N GLY A 206 16.28 2.25 17.46
CA GLY A 206 17.36 3.11 17.95
C GLY A 206 18.10 3.91 16.88
N VAL A 207 17.60 3.94 15.63
CA VAL A 207 18.17 4.77 14.56
C VAL A 207 17.72 6.22 14.72
N GLU A 208 18.64 7.17 14.54
CA GLU A 208 18.28 8.59 14.41
C GLU A 208 17.62 8.83 13.04
N VAL A 209 16.36 9.26 13.03
CA VAL A 209 15.57 9.42 11.80
C VAL A 209 15.35 10.91 11.50
N HIS A 210 15.79 11.35 10.33
CA HIS A 210 15.43 12.63 9.74
C HIS A 210 14.36 12.44 8.67
N LEU A 211 13.15 12.91 8.92
CA LEU A 211 12.04 12.80 7.98
C LEU A 211 11.96 14.09 7.14
N ILE A 212 12.09 13.97 5.82
CA ILE A 212 12.11 15.13 4.90
C ILE A 212 10.76 15.27 4.21
N ALA A 213 10.08 16.39 4.51
CA ALA A 213 8.76 16.74 4.03
C ALA A 213 8.78 18.03 3.20
N ARG A 214 8.35 17.95 1.93
CA ARG A 214 8.19 19.12 1.05
C ARG A 214 7.01 20.03 1.45
N SER A 215 6.18 19.58 2.37
CA SER A 215 5.05 20.33 2.93
C SER A 215 5.18 20.45 4.44
N ASP A 216 4.31 21.26 5.02
CA ASP A 216 4.10 21.44 6.45
C ASP A 216 3.47 20.20 7.13
N LEU A 217 2.65 19.45 6.39
CA LEU A 217 1.99 18.23 6.88
C LEU A 217 2.53 16.96 6.24
N VAL A 218 2.56 15.87 7.02
CA VAL A 218 2.72 14.49 6.51
C VAL A 218 1.34 13.85 6.27
N LEU A 219 1.26 12.84 5.41
CA LEU A 219 -0.02 12.26 4.96
C LEU A 219 -1.06 13.29 4.46
N ARG A 220 -0.65 14.40 3.83
CA ARG A 220 -1.52 15.48 3.30
C ARG A 220 -2.73 15.09 2.42
N SER A 221 -2.81 13.83 1.99
CA SER A 221 -3.94 13.29 1.22
C SER A 221 -5.02 12.64 2.11
N TYR A 222 -4.75 12.48 3.40
CA TYR A 222 -5.69 12.00 4.41
C TYR A 222 -6.54 13.17 4.93
N ASP A 223 -7.49 12.87 5.80
CA ASP A 223 -8.24 13.90 6.51
C ASP A 223 -7.31 14.86 7.27
N CYS A 224 -7.65 16.15 7.31
CA CYS A 224 -6.78 17.21 7.84
C CYS A 224 -6.39 16.94 9.29
N ASP A 225 -7.36 16.59 10.14
CA ASP A 225 -7.14 16.34 11.56
C ASP A 225 -6.19 15.15 11.77
N ILE A 226 -6.29 14.12 10.92
CA ILE A 226 -5.37 12.97 10.95
C ILE A 226 -3.96 13.41 10.58
N ALA A 227 -3.83 14.18 9.50
CA ALA A 227 -2.55 14.70 8.99
C ALA A 227 -1.87 15.62 10.00
N GLU A 228 -2.62 16.48 10.69
CA GLU A 228 -2.14 17.34 11.77
C GLU A 228 -1.63 16.50 12.95
N ARG A 229 -2.46 15.59 13.47
CA ARG A 229 -2.09 14.76 14.63
C ARG A 229 -0.86 13.89 14.36
N ILE A 230 -0.77 13.23 13.21
CA ILE A 230 0.40 12.40 12.89
C ILE A 230 1.65 13.25 12.64
N THR A 231 1.50 14.50 12.18
CA THR A 231 2.62 15.44 12.02
C THR A 231 3.19 15.82 13.39
N GLU A 232 2.33 16.11 14.37
CA GLU A 232 2.75 16.36 15.77
C GLU A 232 3.51 15.16 16.34
N VAL A 233 2.93 13.96 16.26
CA VAL A 233 3.58 12.72 16.75
C VAL A 233 4.91 12.48 16.04
N SER A 234 5.00 12.77 14.74
CA SER A 234 6.25 12.61 13.98
C SER A 234 7.34 13.57 14.45
N ARG A 235 6.99 14.80 14.88
CA ARG A 235 7.94 15.77 15.45
C ARG A 235 8.44 15.36 16.84
N GLU A 236 7.59 14.69 17.62
CA GLU A 236 7.96 14.18 18.94
C GLU A 236 8.92 13.00 18.84
N ARG A 237 8.74 12.13 17.83
CA ARG A 237 9.51 10.90 17.68
C ARG A 237 10.76 11.02 16.80
N CYS A 238 10.76 11.91 15.81
CA CYS A 238 11.83 12.04 14.81
C CYS A 238 12.18 13.52 14.55
N THR A 239 13.34 13.78 13.92
CA THR A 239 13.64 15.12 13.41
C THR A 239 12.89 15.34 12.09
N LEU A 240 11.77 16.04 12.15
CA LEU A 240 10.95 16.35 10.97
C LEU A 240 11.34 17.70 10.36
N HIS A 241 11.82 17.66 9.12
CA HIS A 241 12.14 18.82 8.28
C HIS A 241 10.97 19.11 7.34
N THR A 242 10.19 20.15 7.62
CA THR A 242 9.00 20.54 6.84
C THR A 242 9.27 21.71 5.92
N ASN A 243 8.53 21.78 4.81
CA ASN A 243 8.79 22.73 3.71
C ASN A 243 10.22 22.61 3.16
N THR A 244 10.78 21.41 3.24
CA THR A 244 12.17 21.11 2.89
C THR A 244 12.23 20.23 1.65
N SER A 245 13.11 20.57 0.72
CA SER A 245 13.41 19.75 -0.45
C SER A 245 14.89 19.39 -0.54
N ILE A 246 15.21 18.25 -1.16
CA ILE A 246 16.60 17.86 -1.42
C ILE A 246 16.97 18.34 -2.82
N THR A 247 18.06 19.10 -2.94
CA THR A 247 18.54 19.66 -4.21
C THR A 247 19.80 18.95 -4.73
N ALA A 248 20.54 18.27 -3.87
CA ALA A 248 21.67 17.41 -4.24
C ALA A 248 21.95 16.37 -3.16
N ALA A 249 22.54 15.24 -3.55
CA ALA A 249 22.99 14.20 -2.65
C ALA A 249 24.35 13.65 -3.10
N ARG A 250 25.25 13.34 -2.16
CA ARG A 250 26.56 12.73 -2.46
C ARG A 250 27.02 11.81 -1.34
N ARG A 251 27.79 10.78 -1.69
CA ARG A 251 28.48 9.89 -0.73
C ARG A 251 29.92 10.37 -0.58
N GLU A 252 30.36 10.55 0.66
CA GLU A 252 31.74 10.90 0.97
C GLU A 252 32.65 9.69 0.99
N ALA A 253 33.96 9.93 1.03
CA ALA A 253 34.98 8.88 1.10
C ALA A 253 34.91 8.04 2.38
N ASP A 254 34.34 8.57 3.47
CA ASP A 254 34.11 7.86 4.73
C ASP A 254 32.82 7.01 4.74
N GLY A 255 32.05 7.05 3.65
CA GLY A 255 30.81 6.30 3.47
C GLY A 255 29.54 7.08 3.86
N SER A 256 29.66 8.21 4.56
CA SER A 256 28.52 9.03 4.96
C SER A 256 27.81 9.68 3.76
N VAL A 257 26.52 9.93 3.92
CA VAL A 257 25.67 10.57 2.91
C VAL A 257 25.46 12.03 3.29
N HIS A 258 25.83 12.93 2.39
CA HIS A 258 25.60 14.36 2.51
C HIS A 258 24.45 14.78 1.60
N LEU A 259 23.44 15.41 2.19
CA LEU A 259 22.27 15.96 1.52
C LEU A 259 22.32 17.48 1.57
N THR A 260 22.10 18.12 0.42
CA THR A 260 21.83 19.55 0.36
C THR A 260 20.32 19.74 0.44
N LEU A 261 19.89 20.38 1.51
CA LEU A 261 18.50 20.74 1.75
C LEU A 261 18.27 22.18 1.32
N ASP A 262 17.09 22.44 0.78
CA ASP A 262 16.54 23.78 0.52
C ASP A 262 15.32 23.95 1.40
N GLU A 263 15.41 24.89 2.33
CA GLU A 263 14.41 25.25 3.33
C GLU A 263 14.03 26.71 3.10
N ASP A 264 12.92 26.95 2.40
CA ASP A 264 12.46 28.29 2.04
C ASP A 264 13.51 29.18 1.34
N GLY A 265 14.37 28.57 0.51
CA GLY A 265 15.44 29.25 -0.23
C GLY A 265 16.77 29.35 0.51
N GLU A 266 16.85 28.88 1.77
CA GLU A 266 18.09 28.73 2.50
C GLU A 266 18.66 27.33 2.31
N SER A 267 19.94 27.26 1.91
CA SER A 267 20.61 25.99 1.70
C SER A 267 21.31 25.52 2.96
N THR A 268 20.90 24.36 3.47
CA THR A 268 21.51 23.69 4.63
C THR A 268 22.09 22.34 4.21
N GLN A 269 23.00 21.80 5.03
CA GLN A 269 23.62 20.49 4.81
C GLN A 269 23.20 19.53 5.91
N LEU A 270 22.79 18.33 5.52
CA LEU A 270 22.46 17.24 6.43
C LEU A 270 23.39 16.05 6.14
N GLN A 271 24.10 15.57 7.17
CA GLN A 271 24.93 14.38 7.09
C GLN A 271 24.24 13.23 7.80
N VAL A 272 24.11 12.08 7.14
CA VAL A 272 23.48 10.86 7.67
C VAL A 272 24.26 9.61 7.27
N GLY A 273 24.03 8.49 7.95
CA GLY A 273 24.64 7.20 7.61
C GLY A 273 24.09 6.61 6.31
N ASP A 274 22.78 6.75 6.06
CA ASP A 274 22.15 6.28 4.82
C ASP A 274 20.90 7.11 4.44
N ILE A 275 20.30 6.80 3.29
CA ILE A 275 19.08 7.44 2.81
C ILE A 275 18.05 6.40 2.35
N LEU A 276 16.82 6.55 2.83
CA LEU A 276 15.64 5.82 2.39
C LEU A 276 14.77 6.72 1.50
N VAL A 277 14.58 6.32 0.25
CA VAL A 277 13.67 6.98 -0.69
C VAL A 277 12.30 6.29 -0.68
N ALA A 278 11.29 7.01 -0.22
CA ALA A 278 9.90 6.57 -0.07
C ALA A 278 8.91 7.59 -0.65
N THR A 279 9.25 8.18 -1.79
CA THR A 279 8.49 9.26 -2.45
C THR A 279 7.32 8.81 -3.32
N GLY A 280 6.99 7.53 -3.30
CA GLY A 280 5.90 6.93 -4.07
C GLY A 280 6.37 5.78 -4.94
N ARG A 281 5.46 5.30 -5.79
CA ARG A 281 5.66 4.14 -6.64
C ARG A 281 5.19 4.44 -8.06
N VAL A 282 5.85 3.85 -9.04
CA VAL A 282 5.52 3.97 -10.46
C VAL A 282 4.96 2.63 -10.98
N PRO A 283 3.82 2.62 -11.69
CA PRO A 283 3.33 1.43 -12.39
C PRO A 283 4.38 0.83 -13.34
N ASN A 284 4.41 -0.49 -13.50
CA ASN A 284 5.36 -1.17 -14.39
C ASN A 284 4.94 -1.20 -15.87
N SER A 285 4.04 -0.32 -16.30
CA SER A 285 3.53 -0.29 -17.69
C SER A 285 4.60 0.06 -18.72
N ASP A 286 5.61 0.84 -18.32
CA ASP A 286 6.77 1.20 -19.10
C ASP A 286 7.70 0.00 -19.32
N LEU A 287 7.94 -0.81 -18.28
CA LEU A 287 8.72 -2.04 -18.41
C LEU A 287 8.05 -3.09 -19.31
N LEU A 288 6.74 -2.97 -19.50
CA LEU A 288 5.96 -3.83 -20.39
C LEU A 288 5.85 -3.28 -21.82
N ASP A 289 6.39 -2.10 -22.13
CA ASP A 289 6.14 -1.40 -23.39
C ASP A 289 4.63 -1.25 -23.71
N ALA A 290 3.77 -1.08 -22.69
CA ALA A 290 2.32 -1.14 -22.83
C ALA A 290 1.78 -0.17 -23.90
N ARG A 291 2.29 1.08 -23.95
CA ARG A 291 1.92 2.06 -24.98
C ARG A 291 2.29 1.59 -26.39
N ALA A 292 3.50 1.05 -26.57
CA ALA A 292 3.95 0.54 -27.86
C ALA A 292 3.16 -0.72 -28.28
N GLY A 293 2.68 -1.47 -27.29
CA GLY A 293 1.75 -2.58 -27.44
C GLY A 293 0.33 -2.19 -27.87
N GLY A 294 0.00 -0.90 -27.93
CA GLY A 294 -1.33 -0.41 -28.28
C GLY A 294 -2.31 -0.35 -27.10
N LEU A 295 -1.84 -0.45 -25.86
CA LEU A 295 -2.67 -0.28 -24.67
C LEU A 295 -2.78 1.20 -24.31
N GLY A 296 -3.95 1.59 -23.82
CA GLY A 296 -4.19 2.89 -23.20
C GLY A 296 -3.41 2.99 -21.89
N VAL A 297 -2.67 4.08 -21.74
CA VAL A 297 -1.91 4.40 -20.53
C VAL A 297 -2.09 5.90 -20.27
N ASP A 298 -2.39 6.26 -19.04
CA ASP A 298 -2.57 7.66 -18.64
C ASP A 298 -1.22 8.38 -18.42
N GLU A 299 -1.27 9.67 -18.09
CA GLU A 299 -0.08 10.50 -17.84
C GLU A 299 0.77 10.03 -16.64
N ASN A 300 0.17 9.29 -15.70
CA ASN A 300 0.85 8.73 -14.53
C ASN A 300 1.43 7.33 -14.80
N GLY A 301 1.29 6.82 -16.02
CA GLY A 301 1.76 5.48 -16.39
C GLY A 301 0.79 4.37 -16.01
N VAL A 302 -0.44 4.66 -15.59
CA VAL A 302 -1.44 3.65 -15.24
C VAL A 302 -2.10 3.13 -16.52
N ILE A 303 -2.15 1.81 -16.70
CA ILE A 303 -2.91 1.18 -17.79
C ILE A 303 -4.40 1.47 -17.57
N THR A 304 -5.06 2.04 -18.57
CA THR A 304 -6.47 2.42 -18.45
C THR A 304 -7.37 1.19 -18.58
N VAL A 305 -8.31 1.07 -17.65
CA VAL A 305 -9.31 0.00 -17.62
C VAL A 305 -10.70 0.58 -17.42
N ASP A 306 -11.72 -0.14 -17.85
CA ASP A 306 -13.10 0.17 -17.45
C ASP A 306 -13.46 -0.41 -16.08
N ALA A 307 -14.71 -0.16 -15.64
CA ALA A 307 -15.23 -0.65 -14.36
C ALA A 307 -15.24 -2.19 -14.23
N PHE A 308 -15.09 -2.93 -15.33
CA PHE A 308 -15.08 -4.38 -15.39
C PHE A 308 -13.66 -4.97 -15.47
N GLN A 309 -12.62 -4.12 -15.41
CA GLN A 309 -11.20 -4.47 -15.52
C GLN A 309 -10.72 -4.85 -16.93
N ARG A 310 -11.47 -4.46 -17.96
CA ARG A 310 -11.05 -4.61 -19.36
C ARG A 310 -10.15 -3.46 -19.75
N VAL A 311 -9.01 -3.74 -20.39
CA VAL A 311 -8.06 -2.72 -20.82
C VAL A 311 -8.64 -1.92 -21.98
N LEU A 312 -8.41 -0.61 -21.96
CA LEU A 312 -8.80 0.31 -23.03
C LEU A 312 -7.60 0.59 -23.93
N ASP A 313 -7.85 0.88 -25.20
CA ASP A 313 -6.85 1.42 -26.13
C ASP A 313 -6.64 2.94 -25.92
N PRO A 314 -5.69 3.59 -26.62
CA PRO A 314 -5.48 5.02 -26.50
C PRO A 314 -6.68 5.89 -26.95
N GLN A 315 -7.69 5.31 -27.59
CA GLN A 315 -8.94 5.96 -27.98
C GLN A 315 -10.09 5.67 -27.00
N GLY A 316 -9.83 4.95 -25.91
CA GLY A 316 -10.83 4.62 -24.89
C GLY A 316 -11.75 3.45 -25.26
N ARG A 317 -11.39 2.65 -26.27
CA ARG A 317 -12.16 1.47 -26.69
C ARG A 317 -11.65 0.22 -25.99
N VAL A 318 -12.55 -0.69 -25.64
CA VAL A 318 -12.18 -1.96 -25.01
C VAL A 318 -11.33 -2.81 -25.97
N LEU A 319 -10.16 -3.23 -25.49
CA LEU A 319 -9.35 -4.26 -26.13
C LEU A 319 -9.90 -5.63 -25.72
N GLU A 320 -10.60 -6.29 -26.64
CA GLU A 320 -11.21 -7.60 -26.40
C GLU A 320 -10.18 -8.59 -25.86
N GLY A 321 -10.48 -9.32 -24.78
CA GLY A 321 -9.60 -10.32 -24.20
C GLY A 321 -8.36 -9.78 -23.48
N VAL A 322 -8.21 -8.47 -23.29
CA VAL A 322 -7.09 -7.89 -22.53
C VAL A 322 -7.61 -7.30 -21.22
N TRP A 323 -7.05 -7.74 -20.11
CA TRP A 323 -7.49 -7.41 -18.76
C TRP A 323 -6.32 -6.97 -17.90
N SER A 324 -6.59 -6.11 -16.92
CA SER A 324 -5.55 -5.63 -16.00
C SER A 324 -6.11 -5.33 -14.62
N PHE A 325 -5.31 -5.55 -13.58
CA PHE A 325 -5.68 -5.27 -12.19
C PHE A 325 -4.47 -4.82 -11.36
N GLY A 326 -4.76 -4.25 -10.18
CA GLY A 326 -3.77 -3.84 -9.19
C GLY A 326 -2.96 -2.62 -9.63
N ASP A 327 -1.80 -2.41 -9.00
CA ASP A 327 -1.04 -1.16 -9.11
C ASP A 327 -0.64 -0.73 -10.54
N VAL A 328 -0.67 -1.65 -11.51
CA VAL A 328 -0.34 -1.32 -12.91
C VAL A 328 -1.50 -0.62 -13.62
N SER A 329 -2.74 -0.80 -13.14
CA SER A 329 -3.97 -0.27 -13.75
C SER A 329 -4.95 0.32 -12.73
N SER A 330 -4.49 0.63 -11.53
CA SER A 330 -5.29 1.26 -10.50
C SER A 330 -4.56 2.46 -9.89
N PRO A 331 -5.24 3.60 -9.72
CA PRO A 331 -4.68 4.72 -8.97
C PRO A 331 -4.56 4.42 -7.46
N VAL A 332 -5.28 3.41 -6.96
CA VAL A 332 -5.25 3.00 -5.55
C VAL A 332 -4.37 1.76 -5.39
N GLN A 333 -3.10 1.98 -5.04
CA GLN A 333 -2.07 0.94 -4.98
C GLN A 333 -2.09 0.20 -3.64
N LEU A 334 -3.15 -0.57 -3.39
CA LEU A 334 -3.36 -1.36 -2.18
C LEU A 334 -3.59 -2.84 -2.50
N LYS A 335 -3.04 -3.72 -1.65
CA LYS A 335 -3.11 -5.18 -1.87
C LYS A 335 -4.55 -5.70 -1.92
N HIS A 336 -5.43 -5.24 -1.02
CA HIS A 336 -6.82 -5.67 -1.00
C HIS A 336 -7.62 -5.16 -2.21
N VAL A 337 -7.26 -4.00 -2.77
CA VAL A 337 -7.80 -3.52 -4.05
C VAL A 337 -7.41 -4.46 -5.18
N ALA A 338 -6.11 -4.76 -5.31
CA ALA A 338 -5.62 -5.69 -6.32
C ALA A 338 -6.27 -7.09 -6.19
N ASN A 339 -6.49 -7.57 -4.96
CA ASN A 339 -7.19 -8.84 -4.72
C ASN A 339 -8.67 -8.78 -5.13
N HIS A 340 -9.38 -7.68 -4.81
CA HIS A 340 -10.77 -7.51 -5.20
C HIS A 340 -10.91 -7.45 -6.72
N GLN A 341 -10.13 -6.57 -7.36
CA GLN A 341 -10.09 -6.43 -8.82
C GLN A 341 -9.75 -7.75 -9.52
N GLN A 342 -8.76 -8.51 -9.03
CA GLN A 342 -8.41 -9.81 -9.60
C GLN A 342 -9.57 -10.82 -9.50
N ARG A 343 -10.29 -10.88 -8.37
CA ARG A 343 -11.46 -11.77 -8.22
C ARG A 343 -12.60 -11.36 -9.14
N THR A 344 -12.89 -10.07 -9.23
CA THR A 344 -13.93 -9.51 -10.10
C THR A 344 -13.60 -9.76 -11.57
N MET A 345 -12.36 -9.49 -11.99
CA MET A 345 -11.87 -9.78 -13.33
C MET A 345 -11.95 -11.28 -13.65
N ARG A 346 -11.55 -12.16 -12.72
CA ARG A 346 -11.64 -13.61 -12.91
C ARG A 346 -13.08 -14.08 -13.10
N HIS A 347 -14.03 -13.54 -12.32
CA HIS A 347 -15.46 -13.77 -12.53
C HIS A 347 -15.87 -13.34 -13.95
N ASN A 348 -15.50 -12.12 -14.36
CA ASN A 348 -15.87 -11.56 -15.67
C ASN A 348 -15.32 -12.38 -16.86
N ILE A 349 -14.14 -12.98 -16.71
CA ILE A 349 -13.55 -13.88 -17.71
C ILE A 349 -14.33 -15.20 -17.81
N LEU A 350 -14.82 -15.72 -16.68
CA LEU A 350 -15.59 -16.98 -16.62
C LEU A 350 -17.07 -16.80 -16.99
N HIS A 351 -17.61 -15.60 -16.80
CA HIS A 351 -19.02 -15.27 -16.97
C HIS A 351 -19.19 -14.01 -17.84
N PRO A 352 -18.88 -14.07 -19.15
CA PRO A 352 -18.88 -12.91 -20.04
C PRO A 352 -20.27 -12.25 -20.20
N ASP A 353 -21.35 -12.99 -19.93
CA ASP A 353 -22.74 -12.51 -20.00
C ASP A 353 -23.25 -11.91 -18.68
N ASP A 354 -22.46 -11.96 -17.59
CA ASP A 354 -22.83 -11.47 -16.25
C ASP A 354 -21.63 -10.74 -15.60
N LEU A 355 -21.26 -9.60 -16.19
CA LEU A 355 -20.10 -8.82 -15.75
C LEU A 355 -20.37 -8.09 -14.43
N ARG A 356 -19.42 -8.18 -13.51
CA ARG A 356 -19.38 -7.47 -12.23
C ARG A 356 -18.43 -6.28 -12.28
N ARG A 357 -18.85 -5.18 -11.67
CA ARG A 357 -18.03 -3.98 -11.50
C ARG A 357 -17.03 -4.15 -10.35
N ALA A 358 -15.89 -3.50 -10.45
CA ALA A 358 -14.82 -3.52 -9.43
C ALA A 358 -14.73 -2.23 -8.60
N ASP A 359 -15.64 -1.27 -8.83
CA ASP A 359 -15.58 0.10 -8.31
C ASP A 359 -16.78 0.49 -7.41
N GLU A 360 -17.58 -0.47 -6.97
CA GLU A 360 -18.79 -0.22 -6.16
C GLU A 360 -18.51 -0.13 -4.65
N MET A 361 -17.39 -0.68 -4.19
CA MET A 361 -17.09 -0.80 -2.76
C MET A 361 -16.18 0.33 -2.29
N PRO A 362 -16.40 0.88 -1.07
CA PRO A 362 -15.46 1.82 -0.49
C PRO A 362 -14.10 1.14 -0.28
N VAL A 363 -13.02 1.85 -0.60
CA VAL A 363 -11.66 1.33 -0.43
C VAL A 363 -11.08 1.85 0.88
N PRO A 364 -10.82 0.98 1.87
CA PRO A 364 -10.17 1.39 3.10
C PRO A 364 -8.66 1.49 2.93
N ALA A 365 -8.01 2.27 3.79
CA ALA A 365 -6.57 2.34 3.94
C ALA A 365 -6.16 2.22 5.41
N ALA A 366 -4.95 1.76 5.65
CA ALA A 366 -4.35 1.70 6.97
C ALA A 366 -2.86 2.04 6.90
N VAL A 367 -2.37 2.75 7.90
CA VAL A 367 -0.96 3.09 8.10
C VAL A 367 -0.53 2.57 9.46
N PHE A 368 0.51 1.76 9.47
CA PHE A 368 0.95 1.04 10.67
C PHE A 368 2.11 1.79 11.35
N THR A 369 1.86 3.06 11.63
CA THR A 369 2.66 3.92 12.52
C THR A 369 2.31 3.66 13.98
N HIS A 370 2.95 4.42 14.87
CA HIS A 370 2.57 4.49 16.28
C HIS A 370 2.23 5.95 16.63
N PRO A 371 0.94 6.32 16.78
CA PRO A 371 -0.24 5.44 16.74
C PRO A 371 -0.60 4.96 15.31
N GLN A 372 -1.43 3.92 15.23
CA GLN A 372 -1.92 3.39 13.95
C GLN A 372 -2.96 4.32 13.35
N ILE A 373 -3.12 4.31 12.02
CA ILE A 373 -4.14 5.09 11.32
C ILE A 373 -4.95 4.17 10.43
N ALA A 374 -6.26 4.41 10.32
CA ALA A 374 -7.10 3.77 9.35
C ALA A 374 -8.23 4.69 8.85
N THR A 375 -8.55 4.61 7.57
CA THR A 375 -9.54 5.47 6.91
C THR A 375 -10.39 4.70 5.93
N VAL A 376 -11.62 5.17 5.71
CA VAL A 376 -12.52 4.71 4.64
C VAL A 376 -13.48 5.82 4.25
N GLY A 377 -13.84 5.90 2.97
CA GLY A 377 -14.79 6.89 2.46
C GLY A 377 -14.19 8.29 2.28
N MET A 378 -15.05 9.30 2.35
CA MET A 378 -14.70 10.70 2.09
C MET A 378 -13.92 11.31 3.27
N THR A 379 -12.92 12.14 2.99
CA THR A 379 -12.42 13.12 3.97
C THR A 379 -13.49 14.16 4.26
N GLU A 380 -13.36 14.90 5.36
CA GLU A 380 -14.31 15.97 5.67
C GLU A 380 -14.39 17.01 4.54
N GLN A 381 -13.25 17.38 3.95
CA GLN A 381 -13.24 18.30 2.80
C GLN A 381 -14.04 17.74 1.62
N GLN A 382 -13.83 16.46 1.28
CA GLN A 382 -14.58 15.81 0.21
C GLN A 382 -16.08 15.72 0.52
N ALA A 383 -16.44 15.46 1.77
CA ALA A 383 -17.82 15.40 2.21
C ALA A 383 -18.51 16.78 2.20
N ARG A 384 -17.78 17.85 2.53
CA ARG A 384 -18.25 19.24 2.38
C ARG A 384 -18.49 19.59 0.92
N ASP A 385 -17.53 19.28 0.04
CA ASP A 385 -17.69 19.49 -1.42
C ASP A 385 -18.86 18.66 -1.99
N TRP A 386 -19.11 17.46 -1.45
CA TRP A 386 -20.26 16.64 -1.80
C TRP A 386 -21.59 17.22 -1.28
N SER A 387 -21.59 17.75 -0.04
CA SER A 387 -22.73 18.42 0.57
C SER A 387 -23.18 19.61 -0.26
N GLU A 388 -22.24 20.48 -0.65
CA GLU A 388 -22.50 21.64 -1.50
C GLU A 388 -23.09 21.26 -2.87
N ARG A 389 -22.58 20.20 -3.49
CA ARG A 389 -23.06 19.74 -4.81
C ARG A 389 -24.41 19.02 -4.75
N SER A 390 -24.69 18.31 -3.67
CA SER A 390 -25.91 17.50 -3.52
C SER A 390 -27.07 18.25 -2.86
N GLY A 391 -26.78 19.33 -2.13
CA GLY A 391 -27.76 20.02 -1.29
C GLY A 391 -28.16 19.23 -0.03
N ARG A 392 -27.46 18.13 0.29
CA ARG A 392 -27.64 17.35 1.51
C ARG A 392 -26.70 17.84 2.60
N GLU A 393 -27.16 17.89 3.84
CA GLU A 393 -26.33 18.27 4.98
C GLU A 393 -25.52 17.08 5.50
N ILE A 394 -24.34 17.35 6.05
CA ILE A 394 -23.51 16.36 6.72
C ILE A 394 -23.45 16.62 8.23
N ARG A 395 -23.27 15.57 9.02
CA ARG A 395 -22.91 15.65 10.44
C ARG A 395 -21.53 15.04 10.63
N VAL A 396 -20.70 15.71 11.43
CA VAL A 396 -19.35 15.27 11.77
C VAL A 396 -19.28 15.05 13.28
N ALA A 397 -18.83 13.88 13.69
CA ALA A 397 -18.57 13.52 15.07
C ALA A 397 -17.07 13.24 15.26
N VAL A 398 -16.52 13.69 16.39
CA VAL A 398 -15.13 13.41 16.78
C VAL A 398 -15.17 12.83 18.19
N GLN A 399 -14.81 11.56 18.29
CA GLN A 399 -14.73 10.83 19.55
C GLN A 399 -13.26 10.59 19.91
N LYS A 400 -12.81 11.12 21.03
CA LYS A 400 -11.43 10.91 21.50
C LYS A 400 -11.31 9.58 22.24
N PHE A 401 -10.11 9.02 22.20
CA PHE A 401 -9.77 7.85 23.03
C PHE A 401 -9.81 8.23 24.51
N SER A 402 -9.36 9.44 24.88
CA SER A 402 -9.41 9.98 26.24
C SER A 402 -10.81 10.11 26.83
N ASP A 403 -11.86 9.94 26.03
CA ASP A 403 -13.25 10.11 26.44
C ASP A 403 -13.96 8.75 26.66
N ILE A 404 -13.24 7.62 26.49
CA ILE A 404 -13.75 6.27 26.76
C ILE A 404 -12.97 5.59 27.90
N ALA A 405 -13.65 4.73 28.66
CA ALA A 405 -13.07 4.07 29.83
C ALA A 405 -11.82 3.24 29.51
N TYR A 406 -11.81 2.55 28.36
CA TYR A 406 -10.62 1.79 27.94
C TYR A 406 -9.46 2.69 27.51
N GLY A 407 -9.74 3.90 27.02
CA GLY A 407 -8.71 4.88 26.70
C GLY A 407 -8.04 5.47 27.95
N TRP A 408 -8.80 5.64 29.04
CA TRP A 408 -8.24 5.99 30.36
C TRP A 408 -7.26 4.92 30.85
N ALA A 409 -7.61 3.64 30.68
CA ALA A 409 -6.72 2.55 31.06
C ALA A 409 -5.38 2.52 30.28
N MET A 410 -5.33 3.14 29.10
CA MET A 410 -4.13 3.25 28.28
C MET A 410 -3.38 4.58 28.46
N GLU A 411 -3.93 5.52 29.23
CA GLU A 411 -3.48 6.93 29.29
C GLU A 411 -3.28 7.48 27.87
N ASN A 412 -4.26 7.21 26.99
CA ASN A 412 -4.20 7.63 25.60
C ASN A 412 -4.81 9.04 25.46
N GLU A 413 -3.94 9.99 25.17
CA GLU A 413 -4.29 11.39 24.93
C GLU A 413 -4.04 11.77 23.46
N GLY A 414 -4.94 12.58 22.90
CA GLY A 414 -4.77 13.17 21.56
C GLY A 414 -5.21 12.31 20.37
N ASP A 415 -5.40 11.01 20.55
CA ASP A 415 -5.91 10.13 19.48
C ASP A 415 -7.44 10.17 19.41
N PHE A 416 -8.01 9.90 18.23
CA PHE A 416 -9.44 10.03 17.98
C PHE A 416 -9.97 9.22 16.79
N LEU A 417 -11.28 9.08 16.77
CA LEU A 417 -12.09 8.68 15.62
C LEU A 417 -12.91 9.88 15.16
N LYS A 418 -12.87 10.16 13.87
CA LYS A 418 -13.70 11.16 13.18
C LYS A 418 -14.65 10.46 12.21
N LEU A 419 -15.94 10.70 12.40
CA LEU A 419 -17.02 10.07 11.64
C LEU A 419 -17.82 11.14 10.92
N ILE A 420 -18.09 10.90 9.63
CA ILE A 420 -18.84 11.79 8.76
C ILE A 420 -20.04 11.01 8.22
N VAL A 421 -21.24 11.55 8.41
CA VAL A 421 -22.48 10.95 7.93
C VAL A 421 -23.34 11.96 7.20
N ASP A 422 -24.24 11.47 6.34
CA ASP A 422 -25.37 12.26 5.88
C ASP A 422 -26.31 12.58 7.05
N ALA A 423 -26.67 13.84 7.21
CA ALA A 423 -27.43 14.29 8.38
C ALA A 423 -28.85 13.69 8.43
N ALA A 424 -29.45 13.44 7.27
CA ALA A 424 -30.85 12.97 7.17
C ALA A 424 -30.93 11.44 7.20
N SER A 425 -30.18 10.74 6.35
CA SER A 425 -30.23 9.28 6.26
C SER A 425 -29.34 8.57 7.27
N THR A 426 -28.40 9.28 7.90
CA THR A 426 -27.32 8.70 8.73
C THR A 426 -26.45 7.69 7.98
N GLU A 427 -26.44 7.76 6.65
CA GLU A 427 -25.51 7.02 5.80
C GLU A 427 -24.07 7.43 6.12
N VAL A 428 -23.19 6.45 6.35
CA VAL A 428 -21.77 6.71 6.62
C VAL A 428 -21.09 7.16 5.32
N LEU A 429 -20.57 8.38 5.31
CA LEU A 429 -19.87 8.96 4.16
C LEU A 429 -18.35 8.78 4.28
N GLY A 430 -17.81 8.80 5.50
CA GLY A 430 -16.41 8.57 5.77
C GLY A 430 -16.11 8.36 7.25
N ALA A 431 -15.05 7.61 7.54
CA ALA A 431 -14.56 7.40 8.89
C ALA A 431 -13.03 7.39 8.88
N HIS A 432 -12.43 8.04 9.88
CA HIS A 432 -10.99 8.24 10.00
C HIS A 432 -10.58 8.02 11.45
N ILE A 433 -9.63 7.14 11.70
CA ILE A 433 -9.17 6.78 13.04
C ILE A 433 -7.67 6.94 13.09
N ILE A 434 -7.16 7.65 14.09
CA ILE A 434 -5.77 7.61 14.52
C ILE A 434 -5.77 7.14 15.98
N GLY A 435 -5.04 6.08 16.28
CA GLY A 435 -4.97 5.49 17.62
C GLY A 435 -4.76 3.97 17.62
N PRO A 436 -4.64 3.36 18.81
CA PRO A 436 -4.51 1.91 18.96
C PRO A 436 -5.62 1.13 18.25
N GLN A 437 -5.26 0.06 17.55
CA GLN A 437 -6.20 -0.83 16.85
C GLN A 437 -7.05 -0.16 15.75
N ALA A 438 -6.67 1.02 15.25
CA ALA A 438 -7.39 1.71 14.18
C ALA A 438 -7.76 0.80 12.98
N PRO A 439 -6.87 -0.06 12.43
CA PRO A 439 -7.20 -0.94 11.31
C PRO A 439 -8.24 -2.03 11.64
N THR A 440 -8.40 -2.38 12.93
CA THR A 440 -9.43 -3.31 13.38
C THR A 440 -10.75 -2.58 13.61
N LEU A 441 -10.72 -1.42 14.24
CA LEU A 441 -11.92 -0.63 14.53
C LEU A 441 -12.61 -0.13 13.25
N ILE A 442 -11.84 0.27 12.24
CA ILE A 442 -12.38 0.78 10.97
C ILE A 442 -13.22 -0.27 10.22
N GLN A 443 -12.99 -1.57 10.46
CA GLN A 443 -13.71 -2.64 9.76
C GLN A 443 -15.22 -2.63 9.97
N GLN A 444 -15.68 -2.09 11.09
CA GLN A 444 -17.11 -1.93 11.34
C GLN A 444 -17.75 -0.96 10.35
N PHE A 445 -17.07 0.16 10.03
CA PHE A 445 -17.54 1.11 9.03
C PHE A 445 -17.43 0.56 7.61
N ILE A 446 -16.36 -0.18 7.30
CA ILE A 446 -16.21 -0.85 6.01
C ILE A 446 -17.39 -1.81 5.79
N GLN A 447 -17.72 -2.63 6.78
CA GLN A 447 -18.87 -3.54 6.73
C GLN A 447 -20.18 -2.77 6.57
N ALA A 448 -20.38 -1.70 7.33
CA ALA A 448 -21.61 -0.91 7.28
C ALA A 448 -21.82 -0.28 5.90
N MET A 449 -20.82 0.41 5.37
CA MET A 449 -20.86 1.01 4.03
C MET A 449 -21.04 -0.05 2.94
N SER A 450 -20.40 -1.22 3.09
CA SER A 450 -20.52 -2.35 2.16
C SER A 450 -21.92 -2.95 2.09
N LEU A 451 -22.68 -2.88 3.18
CA LEU A 451 -24.00 -3.50 3.33
C LEU A 451 -25.14 -2.47 3.38
N GLY A 452 -24.84 -1.18 3.24
CA GLY A 452 -25.82 -0.09 3.36
C GLY A 452 -26.41 0.07 4.77
N ILE A 453 -25.67 -0.32 5.81
CA ILE A 453 -26.08 -0.14 7.21
C ILE A 453 -25.81 1.31 7.62
N THR A 454 -26.81 1.98 8.18
CA THR A 454 -26.69 3.37 8.63
C THR A 454 -25.95 3.48 9.96
N ALA A 455 -25.38 4.64 10.27
CA ALA A 455 -24.75 4.91 11.56
C ALA A 455 -25.73 4.71 12.73
N ARG A 456 -27.01 5.06 12.53
CA ARG A 456 -28.08 4.84 13.50
C ARG A 456 -28.30 3.35 13.78
N ASP A 457 -28.40 2.54 12.73
CA ASP A 457 -28.58 1.10 12.85
C ASP A 457 -27.38 0.44 13.53
N MET A 458 -26.16 0.85 13.19
CA MET A 458 -24.93 0.37 13.83
C MET A 458 -24.96 0.62 15.34
N ALA A 459 -25.38 1.80 15.77
CA ALA A 459 -25.41 2.16 17.19
C ALA A 459 -26.47 1.39 17.98
N ARG A 460 -27.66 1.16 17.39
CA ARG A 460 -28.86 0.68 18.13
C ARG A 460 -29.12 -0.83 18.02
N HIS A 461 -28.61 -1.52 16.99
CA HIS A 461 -28.98 -2.91 16.72
C HIS A 461 -27.95 -3.97 17.15
N GLN A 462 -26.95 -3.58 17.95
CA GLN A 462 -25.97 -4.50 18.52
C GLN A 462 -25.62 -4.14 19.97
N TYR A 463 -25.01 -5.10 20.67
CA TYR A 463 -24.42 -4.86 21.99
C TYR A 463 -22.97 -4.42 21.85
N TRP A 464 -22.57 -3.47 22.67
CA TRP A 464 -21.20 -3.00 22.79
C TRP A 464 -20.58 -3.53 24.07
N ILE A 465 -19.36 -4.06 23.97
CA ILE A 465 -18.64 -4.62 25.13
C ILE A 465 -18.09 -3.47 25.96
N HIS A 466 -18.32 -3.52 27.28
CA HIS A 466 -17.86 -2.49 28.21
C HIS A 466 -16.98 -3.08 29.34
N PRO A 467 -15.85 -2.44 29.70
CA PRO A 467 -15.15 -1.41 28.93
C PRO A 467 -14.32 -2.03 27.80
N ALA A 468 -14.39 -1.50 26.57
CA ALA A 468 -13.57 -1.97 25.46
C ALA A 468 -13.43 -0.94 24.32
N MET A 469 -12.43 -1.16 23.46
CA MET A 469 -12.15 -0.33 22.29
C MET A 469 -13.34 -0.03 21.36
N PRO A 470 -14.29 -0.96 21.11
CA PRO A 470 -15.47 -0.66 20.29
C PRO A 470 -16.34 0.49 20.80
N GLU A 471 -16.28 0.86 22.09
CA GLU A 471 -17.01 2.02 22.62
C GLU A 471 -16.57 3.35 21.97
N LEU A 472 -15.34 3.42 21.42
CA LEU A 472 -14.92 4.55 20.60
C LEU A 472 -15.82 4.72 19.37
N VAL A 473 -16.18 3.61 18.74
CA VAL A 473 -17.07 3.58 17.58
C VAL A 473 -18.50 3.88 18.01
N GLU A 474 -18.99 3.24 19.08
CA GLU A 474 -20.33 3.48 19.63
C GLU A 474 -20.57 4.95 19.93
N ASN A 475 -19.69 5.56 20.72
CA ASN A 475 -19.86 6.94 21.18
C ASN A 475 -19.77 7.93 20.01
N ALA A 476 -18.94 7.65 18.99
CA ALA A 476 -18.92 8.44 17.77
C ALA A 476 -20.24 8.34 16.99
N LEU A 477 -20.80 7.14 16.85
CA LEU A 477 -22.06 6.92 16.16
C LEU A 477 -23.21 7.68 16.86
N LEU A 478 -23.30 7.59 18.19
CA LEU A 478 -24.35 8.25 18.99
C LEU A 478 -24.34 9.78 18.87
N GLN A 479 -23.21 10.40 18.53
CA GLN A 479 -23.13 11.85 18.28
C GLN A 479 -23.72 12.27 16.93
N THR A 480 -23.99 11.33 16.01
CA THR A 480 -24.39 11.64 14.64
C THR A 480 -25.91 11.76 14.43
N PHE A 481 -26.72 11.46 15.44
CA PHE A 481 -28.17 11.55 15.38
C PHE A 481 -28.79 11.88 16.75
N SER A 482 -29.97 12.53 16.73
CA SER A 482 -30.75 12.78 17.95
C SER A 482 -31.50 11.53 18.40
N GLU A 483 -31.85 11.43 19.69
CA GLU A 483 -32.77 10.38 20.17
C GLU A 483 -34.18 10.52 19.59
N ASP A 484 -34.54 11.72 19.13
CA ASP A 484 -35.84 12.05 18.53
C ASP A 484 -35.87 11.91 17.00
N ASP A 485 -34.72 11.60 16.35
CA ASP A 485 -34.56 11.52 14.88
C ASP A 485 -34.92 10.16 14.26
#